data_AF-A0A933XI45-F1
#
_entry.id   AF-A0A933XI45-F1
#
_cell.length_a   1.000
_cell.length_b   1.000
_cell.length_c   1.000
_cell.angle_alpha   90.00
_cell.angle_beta   90.00
_cell.angle_gamma   90.00
#
_symmetry.space_group_name_H-M   'P 1'
#
loop_
_entity.id
_entity.type
_entity.pdbx_description
1 polymer ?
#
loop_
_entity_poly.entity_id
_entity_poly.type
_entity_poly.pdbx_seq_one_letter_code
_entity_poly.pdbx_strand_id
1 'polypeptide(L)'
;MEEFYTGRVVYHKTFGTGKIVRIEGAKLIVNFITAGVKHLTETEAETELSEPPSQQEQAAEEQDMDIDKLKEALREALYEEGLLGITPICMTR
;
A
#
# COMPACT_ATOMS: atom_id res chain seq x y z
N MET A 1 -4.85 2.19 28.40
CA MET A 1 -3.71 1.58 27.71
C MET A 1 -4.22 1.16 26.35
N GLU A 2 -3.61 1.62 25.26
CA GLU A 2 -4.01 1.18 23.93
C GLU A 2 -3.52 -0.25 23.72
N GLU A 3 -4.43 -1.19 23.56
CA GLU A 3 -4.05 -2.58 23.33
C GLU A 3 -3.69 -2.77 21.85
N PHE A 4 -2.45 -3.17 21.59
CA PHE A 4 -2.04 -3.62 20.26
C PHE A 4 -2.53 -5.05 20.04
N TYR A 5 -3.15 -5.31 18.89
CA TYR A 5 -3.59 -6.64 18.48
C TYR A 5 -3.20 -6.93 17.04
N THR A 6 -2.96 -8.21 16.74
CA THR A 6 -2.66 -8.66 15.38
C THR A 6 -3.79 -8.29 14.44
N GLY A 7 -3.46 -7.73 13.29
CA GLY A 7 -4.41 -7.28 12.29
C GLY A 7 -4.75 -5.79 12.37
N ARG A 8 -4.41 -5.09 13.46
CA ARG A 8 -4.56 -3.64 13.57
C ARG A 8 -3.69 -2.94 12.53
N VAL A 9 -4.26 -1.93 11.89
CA VAL A 9 -3.55 -1.01 11.00
C VAL A 9 -3.01 0.11 11.85
N VAL A 10 -1.72 0.41 11.67
CA VAL A 10 -0.98 1.41 12.43
C VAL A 10 -0.26 2.32 11.44
N TYR A 11 -0.02 3.57 11.83
CA TYR A 11 0.77 4.49 11.03
C TYR A 11 2.06 4.85 11.75
N HIS A 12 3.16 4.84 11.01
CA HIS A 12 4.47 5.26 11.49
C HIS A 12 5.00 6.41 10.63
N LYS A 13 5.50 7.48 11.25
CA LYS A 13 5.93 8.70 10.55
C LYS A 13 6.96 8.46 9.44
N THR A 14 7.89 7.52 9.65
CA THR A 14 8.96 7.22 8.67
C THR A 14 8.60 6.09 7.70
N PHE A 15 7.71 5.17 8.10
CA PHE A 15 7.45 3.93 7.36
C PHE A 15 6.03 3.89 6.76
N GLY A 16 5.24 4.94 6.98
CA GLY A 16 3.87 5.04 6.53
C GLY A 16 2.93 4.05 7.22
N THR A 17 1.88 3.67 6.52
CA THR A 17 0.87 2.73 7.03
C THR A 17 1.39 1.30 7.00
N GLY A 18 1.18 0.59 8.11
CA GLY A 18 1.52 -0.82 8.26
C GLY A 18 0.46 -1.60 9.00
N LYS A 19 0.59 -2.93 8.97
CA LYS A 19 -0.31 -3.86 9.66
C LYS A 19 0.48 -4.70 10.64
N ILE A 20 -0.01 -4.81 11.88
CA ILE A 20 0.56 -5.72 12.87
C ILE A 20 0.30 -7.15 12.42
N VAL A 21 1.36 -7.89 12.12
CA VAL A 21 1.27 -9.28 11.64
C VAL A 21 1.39 -10.26 12.80
N ARG A 22 2.24 -9.95 13.78
CA ARG A 22 2.50 -10.82 14.92
C ARG A 22 2.89 -10.03 16.17
N ILE A 23 2.55 -10.56 17.33
CA ILE A 23 2.93 -10.02 18.64
C ILE A 23 3.66 -11.15 19.38
N GLU A 24 4.88 -10.88 19.82
CA GLU A 24 5.74 -11.81 20.55
C GLU A 24 6.17 -11.17 21.87
N GLY A 25 5.35 -11.34 22.91
CA GLY A 25 5.59 -10.67 24.20
C GLY A 25 5.63 -9.15 24.03
N ALA A 26 6.76 -8.54 24.38
CA ALA A 26 7.00 -7.10 24.24
C ALA A 26 7.47 -6.65 22.84
N LYS A 27 7.43 -7.55 21.83
CA LYS A 27 7.82 -7.24 20.44
C LYS A 27 6.61 -7.27 19.52
N LEU A 28 6.47 -6.21 18.74
CA LEU A 28 5.47 -6.03 17.70
C LEU A 28 6.12 -6.18 16.33
N ILE A 29 5.57 -7.08 15.52
CA ILE A 29 6.02 -7.28 14.14
C ILE A 29 5.00 -6.61 13.23
N VAL A 30 5.42 -5.51 12.62
CA VAL A 30 4.57 -4.67 11.76
C VAL A 30 5.06 -4.76 10.33
N ASN A 31 4.17 -5.07 9.39
CA ASN A 31 4.46 -5.02 7.97
C ASN A 31 3.99 -3.69 7.39
N PHE A 32 4.94 -2.81 7.09
CA PHE A 32 4.71 -1.51 6.46
C PHE A 32 4.65 -1.64 4.95
N ILE A 33 3.70 -0.94 4.31
CA ILE A 33 3.49 -1.04 2.85
C ILE A 33 4.75 -0.63 2.07
N THR A 34 5.44 0.42 2.53
CA THR A 34 6.62 0.97 1.84
C THR A 34 7.94 0.39 2.33
N ALA A 35 8.01 -0.10 3.57
CA ALA A 35 9.27 -0.49 4.23
C ALA A 35 9.37 -1.99 4.57
N GLY A 36 8.31 -2.77 4.31
CA GLY A 36 8.25 -4.19 4.62
C GLY A 36 8.15 -4.49 6.11
N VAL A 37 8.59 -5.69 6.51
CA VAL A 37 8.46 -6.18 7.89
C VAL A 37 9.49 -5.52 8.80
N LYS A 38 9.02 -4.87 9.86
CA LYS A 38 9.83 -4.27 10.94
C LYS A 38 9.44 -4.85 12.29
N HIS A 39 10.42 -4.87 13.19
CA HIS A 39 10.26 -5.31 14.57
C HIS A 39 10.38 -4.06 15.44
N LEU A 40 9.32 -3.76 16.17
CA LEU A 40 9.23 -2.64 17.10
C LEU A 40 9.06 -3.20 18.50
N THR A 41 9.68 -2.59 19.49
CA THR A 41 9.35 -2.89 20.89
C THR A 41 8.02 -2.22 21.27
N GLU A 42 7.33 -2.73 22.29
CA GLU A 42 6.07 -2.16 22.80
C GLU A 42 6.24 -0.67 23.18
N THR A 43 7.37 -0.29 23.77
CA THR A 43 7.72 1.09 24.09
C THR A 43 7.93 2.00 22.87
N GLU A 44 8.53 1.48 21.80
CA GLU A 44 8.69 2.23 20.54
C GLU A 44 7.36 2.34 19.80
N ALA A 45 6.55 1.27 19.85
CA ALA A 45 5.24 1.21 19.25
C ALA A 45 4.27 2.24 19.86
N GLU A 46 4.23 2.40 21.18
CA GLU A 46 3.39 3.43 21.83
C GLU A 46 3.82 4.87 21.50
N THR A 47 5.11 5.08 21.21
CA THR A 47 5.65 6.43 20.98
C THR A 47 5.56 6.83 19.50
N GLU A 48 5.65 5.86 18.59
CA GLU A 48 5.80 6.11 17.14
C GLU A 48 4.61 5.66 16.29
N LEU A 49 3.70 4.82 16.84
CA LEU A 49 2.50 4.36 16.15
C LEU A 49 1.30 5.21 16.53
N SER A 50 0.79 5.97 15.56
CA SER A 50 -0.50 6.64 15.69
C SER A 50 -1.60 5.84 15.02
N GLU A 51 -2.86 6.23 15.30
CA GLU A 51 -3.96 5.84 14.43
C GLU A 51 -3.65 6.26 12.99
N PRO A 52 -3.99 5.43 12.00
CA PRO A 52 -3.91 5.84 10.62
C PRO A 52 -4.80 7.07 10.40
N PRO A 53 -4.35 8.05 9.59
CA PRO A 53 -5.22 9.15 9.21
C PRO A 53 -6.53 8.58 8.65
N SER A 54 -7.64 9.22 9.00
CA SER A 54 -8.95 8.77 8.54
C SER A 54 -8.95 8.64 7.01
N GLN A 55 -9.63 7.63 6.46
CA GLN A 55 -9.68 7.38 5.01
C GLN A 55 -10.15 8.61 4.18
N GLN A 56 -10.72 9.63 4.83
CA GLN A 56 -11.13 10.89 4.20
C GLN A 56 -9.96 11.86 3.95
N GLU A 57 -8.85 11.78 4.68
CA GLU A 57 -7.68 12.65 4.49
C GLU A 57 -6.68 12.09 3.45
N GLN A 58 -6.61 10.77 3.29
CA GLN A 58 -5.74 10.14 2.28
C GLN A 58 -6.22 10.36 0.84
N ALA A 59 -7.53 10.57 0.65
CA ALA A 59 -8.09 10.91 -0.67
C ALA A 59 -7.81 12.36 -1.10
N ALA A 60 -7.40 13.23 -0.17
CA ALA A 60 -7.13 14.64 -0.46
C ALA A 60 -5.71 14.88 -0.98
N GLU A 61 -4.75 14.00 -0.70
CA GLU A 61 -3.36 14.11 -1.19
C GLU A 61 -3.10 13.40 -2.53
N GLU A 62 -4.06 12.65 -3.09
CA GLU A 62 -3.99 12.14 -4.48
C GLU A 62 -4.56 13.12 -5.53
N GLN A 63 -4.89 14.35 -5.15
CA GLN A 63 -5.24 15.39 -6.11
C GLN A 63 -3.98 16.14 -6.55
N ASP A 64 -3.35 15.69 -7.64
CA ASP A 64 -3.04 16.54 -8.82
C ASP A 64 -2.19 15.80 -9.88
N MET A 65 -2.56 14.56 -10.22
CA MET A 65 -2.23 14.04 -11.54
C MET A 65 -3.45 13.31 -12.07
N ASP A 66 -3.91 13.76 -13.23
CA ASP A 66 -5.09 13.30 -13.95
C ASP A 66 -4.87 11.82 -14.36
N ILE A 67 -5.11 10.90 -13.42
CA ILE A 67 -4.89 9.45 -13.54
C ILE A 67 -5.54 8.89 -14.81
N ASP A 68 -6.63 9.51 -15.24
CA ASP A 68 -7.35 9.13 -16.44
C ASP A 68 -6.55 9.45 -17.72
N LYS A 69 -5.82 10.57 -17.78
CA LYS A 69 -4.92 10.88 -18.90
C LYS A 69 -3.74 9.89 -18.99
N LEU A 70 -3.20 9.47 -17.85
CA LEU A 70 -2.12 8.47 -17.80
C LEU A 70 -2.57 7.11 -18.32
N LYS A 71 -3.78 6.68 -17.95
CA LYS A 71 -4.38 5.43 -18.45
C LYS A 71 -4.66 5.49 -19.94
N GLU A 72 -5.13 6.62 -20.44
CA GLU A 72 -5.41 6.84 -21.87
C GLU A 72 -4.11 6.75 -22.69
N ALA A 73 -3.06 7.48 -22.28
CA ALA A 73 -1.75 7.47 -22.94
C ALA A 73 -1.11 6.08 -22.95
N LEU A 74 -1.20 5.34 -21.84
CA LEU A 74 -0.69 3.97 -21.76
C LEU A 74 -1.46 3.03 -22.70
N ARG A 75 -2.78 3.20 -22.80
CA ARG A 75 -3.63 2.38 -23.67
C ARG A 75 -3.30 2.62 -25.14
N GLU A 76 -3.12 3.87 -25.55
CA GLU A 76 -2.74 4.22 -26.92
C GLU A 76 -1.36 3.64 -27.29
N ALA A 77 -0.36 3.82 -26.42
CA ALA A 77 0.98 3.26 -26.64
C ALA A 77 0.95 1.73 -26.81
N LEU A 78 0.18 1.02 -25.97
CA LEU A 78 0.05 -0.44 -26.07
C LEU A 78 -0.72 -0.89 -27.32
N TYR A 79 -1.60 -0.05 -27.88
CA TYR A 79 -2.32 -0.32 -29.12
C TYR A 79 -1.41 -0.12 -30.35
N GLU A 80 -0.61 0.94 -30.36
CA GLU A 80 0.39 1.20 -31.42
C GLU A 80 1.46 0.10 -31.49
N GLU A 81 1.90 -0.39 -30.33
CA GLU A 81 2.85 -1.51 -30.23
C GLU A 81 2.20 -2.89 -30.51
N GLY A 82 0.88 -2.93 -30.79
CA GLY A 82 0.15 -4.17 -31.10
C GLY A 82 0.02 -5.15 -29.94
N LEU A 83 0.30 -4.71 -28.71
CA LEU A 83 0.17 -5.49 -27.46
C LEU A 83 -1.26 -5.48 -26.92
N LEU A 84 -2.06 -4.50 -27.34
CA LEU A 84 -3.50 -4.43 -27.16
C LEU A 84 -4.20 -4.49 -28.53
N GLY A 85 -5.01 -5.51 -28.74
CA GLY A 85 -5.74 -5.74 -29.98
C GLY A 85 -6.09 -7.21 -30.16
N ILE A 86 -7.06 -7.51 -31.01
CA ILE A 86 -7.44 -8.89 -31.33
C ILE A 86 -6.39 -9.43 -32.30
N THR A 87 -5.29 -9.99 -31.78
CA THR A 87 -4.42 -10.84 -32.58
C THR A 87 -5.21 -12.12 -32.88
N PRO A 88 -5.55 -12.43 -34.14
CA PRO A 88 -6.15 -13.71 -34.44
C PRO A 88 -5.11 -14.77 -34.08
N ILE A 89 -5.40 -15.58 -33.07
CA ILE A 89 -4.61 -16.77 -32.77
C ILE A 89 -4.70 -17.61 -34.04
N CYS A 90 -3.62 -17.66 -34.80
CA CYS A 90 -3.52 -18.51 -35.98
C CYS A 90 -3.84 -19.94 -35.53
N MET A 91 -5.03 -20.43 -35.90
CA MET A 91 -5.38 -21.83 -35.66
C MET A 91 -4.45 -22.67 -36.53
N THR A 92 -3.51 -23.34 -35.89
CA THR A 92 -2.74 -24.39 -36.53
C THR A 92 -3.66 -25.60 -36.72
N ARG A 93 -4.26 -25.72 -37.90
CA ARG A 93 -4.37 -26.95 -38.69
C ARG A 93 -4.95 -26.71 -40.08
#